data_AF-A0A348D6A2-F1
#
_entry.id   AF-A0A348D6A2-F1
#
_cell.length_a   1.000
_cell.length_b   1.000
_cell.length_c   1.000
_cell.angle_alpha   90.00
_cell.angle_beta   90.00
_cell.angle_gamma   90.00
#
_symmetry.space_group_name_H-M   'P 1'
#
loop_
_entity.id
_entity.type
_entity.pdbx_description
1 polymer ?
#
loop_
_entity_poly.entity_id
_entity_poly.type
_entity_poly.pdbx_seq_one_letter_code
_entity_poly.pdbx_strand_id
1 'polypeptide(L)' 'MKSIKIFVAVAALSVMSFGAFAQSVTASSSTIDGAEAKIAAQAHQAGASYKITEATVNNVVHMTAELSK' A
#
# COMPACT_ATOMS: atom_id res chain seq x y z
N MET A 1 -38.92 23.09 1.99
CA MET A 1 -38.48 21.76 1.48
C MET A 1 -37.52 21.87 0.27
N LYS A 2 -36.43 22.65 0.34
CA LYS A 2 -35.43 22.72 -0.75
C LYS A 2 -33.99 22.48 -0.27
N SER A 3 -33.68 22.84 0.97
CA SER A 3 -32.34 22.74 1.57
C SER A 3 -32.04 21.39 2.25
N ILE A 4 -33.06 20.66 2.69
CA ILE A 4 -32.92 19.34 3.35
C ILE A 4 -32.46 18.24 2.37
N LYS A 5 -32.76 18.39 1.07
CA LYS A 5 -32.40 17.38 0.06
C LYS A 5 -30.90 17.37 -0.28
N ILE A 6 -30.18 18.45 0.01
CA ILE A 6 -28.76 18.62 -0.33
C ILE A 6 -27.85 17.92 0.70
N PHE A 7 -28.23 17.95 1.98
CA PHE A 7 -27.44 17.30 3.04
C PHE A 7 -27.43 15.77 2.94
N VAL A 8 -28.52 15.16 2.45
CA VAL A 8 -28.59 13.70 2.23
C VAL A 8 -27.70 13.25 1.07
N ALA A 9 -27.47 14.10 0.06
CA ALA A 9 -26.61 13.76 -1.07
C ALA A 9 -25.10 13.76 -0.72
N VAL A 10 -24.69 14.57 0.26
CA VAL A 10 -23.27 14.65 0.69
C VAL A 10 -22.86 13.45 1.54
N ALA A 11 -23.78 12.84 2.29
CA ALA A 11 -23.50 11.65 3.08
C ALA A 11 -23.27 10.37 2.24
N ALA A 12 -23.74 10.34 0.98
CA ALA A 12 -23.49 9.23 0.07
C ALA A 12 -22.11 9.29 -0.60
N LEU A 13 -21.43 10.44 -0.59
CA LEU A 13 -20.13 10.63 -1.24
C LEU A 13 -18.94 10.22 -0.33
N SER A 14 -19.18 10.01 0.97
CA SER A 14 -18.12 9.68 1.95
C SER A 14 -17.80 8.19 2.08
N VAL A 15 -18.40 7.30 1.28
CA VAL A 15 -18.10 5.85 1.28
C VAL A 15 -17.11 5.41 0.18
N MET A 16 -16.66 6.32 -0.68
CA MET A 16 -15.69 6.00 -1.74
C MET A 16 -14.24 6.11 -1.22
N SER A 17 -13.89 5.38 -0.17
CA SER A 17 -12.47 5.16 0.14
C SER A 17 -12.26 3.85 0.90
N PHE A 18 -12.80 2.77 0.35
CA PHE A 18 -12.33 1.41 0.61
C PHE A 18 -11.91 0.77 -0.72
N GLY A 19 -11.14 1.51 -1.52
CA GLY A 19 -10.26 0.87 -2.47
C GLY A 19 -9.18 0.21 -1.64
N ALA A 20 -9.30 -1.09 -1.39
CA ALA A 20 -8.19 -1.92 -0.96
C ALA A 20 -7.19 -1.94 -2.12
N PHE A 21 -6.42 -0.87 -2.26
CA PHE A 21 -5.33 -0.82 -3.20
C PHE A 21 -4.26 -1.74 -2.63
N ALA A 22 -4.04 -2.88 -3.30
CA ALA A 22 -2.82 -3.64 -3.13
C ALA A 22 -1.68 -2.73 -3.58
N GLN A 23 -1.05 -2.04 -2.63
CA GLN A 23 -0.01 -1.07 -2.93
C GLN A 23 1.29 -1.83 -3.08
N SER A 24 1.77 -1.96 -4.32
CA SER A 24 3.08 -2.54 -4.54
C SER A 24 4.18 -1.57 -4.08
N VAL A 25 5.11 -2.06 -3.29
CA VAL A 25 6.32 -1.36 -2.89
C VAL A 25 7.53 -2.11 -3.41
N THR A 26 8.48 -1.35 -3.93
CA THR A 26 9.75 -1.89 -4.40
C THR A 26 10.88 -1.32 -3.56
N ALA A 27 11.74 -2.19 -3.08
CA ALA A 27 12.95 -1.83 -2.35
C ALA A 27 14.18 -2.36 -3.07
N SER A 28 15.24 -1.56 -3.06
CA SER A 28 16.54 -1.98 -3.54
C SER A 28 17.59 -1.89 -2.43
N SER A 29 18.44 -2.91 -2.33
CA SER A 29 19.52 -2.98 -1.35
C SER A 29 20.67 -3.85 -1.83
N SER A 30 21.85 -3.68 -1.24
CA SER A 30 23.03 -4.52 -1.51
C SER A 30 22.91 -5.94 -0.92
N THR A 31 21.97 -6.15 0.00
CA THR A 31 21.68 -7.45 0.64
C THR A 31 20.19 -7.74 0.62
N ILE A 32 19.83 -9.03 0.63
CA ILE A 32 18.42 -9.48 0.66
C ILE A 32 17.74 -8.98 1.93
N ASP A 33 18.40 -9.13 3.07
CA ASP A 33 17.89 -8.69 4.37
C ASP A 33 17.64 -7.17 4.40
N GLY A 34 18.52 -6.39 3.77
CA GLY A 34 18.37 -4.93 3.70
C GLY A 34 17.22 -4.50 2.77
N ALA A 35 16.92 -5.29 1.73
CA ALA A 35 15.76 -5.04 0.87
C ALA A 35 14.46 -5.39 1.61
N GLU A 36 14.44 -6.53 2.29
CA GLU A 36 13.29 -6.98 3.08
C GLU A 36 13.00 -6.03 4.25
N ALA A 37 14.03 -5.59 5.00
CA ALA A 37 13.86 -4.64 6.09
C ALA A 37 13.23 -3.32 5.65
N LYS A 38 13.56 -2.84 4.43
CA LYS A 38 12.94 -1.64 3.85
C LYS A 38 11.47 -1.86 3.53
N ILE A 39 11.13 -3.00 2.93
CA ILE A 39 9.74 -3.36 2.63
C ILE A 39 8.94 -3.51 3.91
N ALA A 40 9.47 -4.21 4.91
CA ALA A 40 8.83 -4.38 6.21
C ALA A 40 8.61 -3.04 6.93
N ALA A 41 9.58 -2.13 6.87
CA ALA A 41 9.44 -0.78 7.42
C ALA A 41 8.35 0.03 6.70
N GLN A 42 8.30 -0.02 5.36
CA GLN A 42 7.26 0.63 4.56
C GLN A 42 5.87 0.04 4.86
N ALA A 43 5.77 -1.28 5.01
CA ALA A 43 4.54 -1.96 5.36
C ALA A 43 4.04 -1.58 6.75
N HIS A 44 4.95 -1.56 7.73
CA HIS A 44 4.64 -1.14 9.08
C HIS A 44 4.19 0.33 9.16
N GLN A 45 4.85 1.22 8.42
CA GLN A 45 4.44 2.64 8.31
C GLN A 45 3.06 2.79 7.65
N ALA A 46 2.76 1.96 6.66
CA ALA A 46 1.46 1.92 6.00
C ALA A 46 0.37 1.25 6.85
N GLY A 47 0.73 0.59 7.96
CA GLY A 47 -0.18 -0.21 8.76
C GLY A 47 -0.77 -1.38 7.97
N ALA A 48 0.02 -1.94 7.05
CA ALA A 48 -0.39 -3.01 6.14
C ALA A 48 0.52 -4.23 6.31
N SER A 49 -0.02 -5.41 6.01
CA SER A 49 0.77 -6.62 5.82
C SER A 49 1.47 -6.57 4.46
N TYR A 50 2.63 -7.20 4.33
CA TYR A 50 3.34 -7.27 3.05
C TYR A 50 3.49 -8.72 2.60
N LYS A 51 3.48 -8.90 1.28
CA LYS A 51 3.82 -10.18 0.65
C LYS A 51 4.80 -9.91 -0.48
N ILE A 52 6.00 -10.48 -0.38
CA ILE A 52 6.98 -10.41 -1.46
C ILE A 52 6.42 -11.19 -2.65
N THR A 53 6.33 -10.51 -3.80
CA THR A 53 5.84 -11.09 -5.07
C THR A 53 6.99 -11.31 -6.04
N GLU A 54 8.03 -10.49 -5.98
CA GLU A 54 9.21 -10.62 -6.82
C GLU A 54 10.48 -10.31 -6.04
N ALA A 55 11.55 -11.06 -6.31
CA ALA A 55 12.89 -10.78 -5.82
C ALA A 55 13.89 -11.10 -6.93
N THR A 56 14.55 -10.06 -7.43
CA THR A 56 15.54 -10.14 -8.50
C THR A 56 16.88 -9.65 -7.98
N VAL A 57 17.92 -10.46 -8.17
CA VAL A 57 19.28 -10.11 -7.76
C VAL A 57 20.13 -9.97 -9.01
N ASN A 58 20.47 -8.73 -9.37
CA ASN A 58 21.35 -8.45 -10.50
C ASN A 58 22.37 -7.38 -10.08
N ASN A 59 23.43 -7.82 -9.39
CA ASN A 59 24.41 -7.00 -8.66
C ASN A 59 23.86 -6.26 -7.43
N VAL A 60 22.58 -5.86 -7.45
CA VAL A 60 21.81 -5.30 -6.33
C VAL A 60 20.53 -6.11 -6.19
N VAL A 61 20.02 -6.26 -4.97
CA VAL A 61 18.72 -6.87 -4.71
C VAL A 61 17.64 -5.87 -5.03
N HIS A 62 16.75 -6.23 -5.94
CA HIS A 62 15.49 -5.55 -6.23
C HIS A 62 14.37 -6.46 -5.77
N MET A 63 13.60 -6.00 -4.79
CA MET A 63 12.52 -6.77 -4.21
C MET A 63 11.23 -5.98 -4.32
N THR A 64 10.17 -6.62 -4.78
CA THR A 64 8.83 -6.05 -4.86
C THR A 64 7.92 -6.83 -3.95
N ALA A 65 7.14 -6.12 -3.16
CA ALA A 65 6.12 -6.68 -2.31
C ALA A 65 4.80 -5.95 -2.50
N GLU A 66 3.71 -6.69 -2.38
CA GLU A 66 2.37 -6.13 -2.32
C GLU A 66 1.98 -5.87 -0.86
N LEU A 67 1.58 -4.64 -0.58
CA LEU A 67 0.99 -4.25 0.69
C LEU A 67 -0.52 -4.51 0.64
N SER A 68 -1.00 -5.23 1.65
CA SER A 68 -2.41 -5.52 1.88
C SER A 68 -2.81 -5.04 3.26
N LYS A 69 -3.86 -4.22 3.33
CA LYS A 69 -4.35 -3.60 4.57
C LYS A 69 -5.45 -4.44 5.21
#